data_AF-A0A257S3I4-F1
#
_entry.id   AF-A0A257S3I4-F1
#
_cell.length_a   1.000
_cell.length_b   1.000
_cell.length_c   1.000
_cell.angle_alpha   90.00
_cell.angle_beta   90.00
_cell.angle_gamma   90.00
#
_symmetry.space_group_name_H-M   'P 1'
#
loop_
_entity.id
_entity.type
_entity.pdbx_description
1 polymer ?
#
loop_
_entity_poly.entity_id
_entity_poly.type
_entity_poly.pdbx_seq_one_letter_code
_entity_poly.pdbx_strand_id
1 'polypeptide(L)'
;DRFLQALKQGALWASPEQRLAMVHLTVDGDPRFSVSPVEIEREGLSYTVETLTAFAGRYPGAERFFLVGADAFATFAQWRDPAGIMALARLAVMERRGDASVAPPAGLDPASVVRLHTRRVDLSSTEIRERVRRRAPLRGFVTDAVADYIATAGLYR
;
A
#
# COMPACT_ATOMS: atom_id res chain seq x y z
N ASP A 1 -9.27 6.50 19.17
CA ASP A 1 -8.19 5.49 19.15
C ASP A 1 -7.64 5.29 17.75
N ARG A 2 -6.34 4.93 17.64
CA ARG A 2 -5.53 5.15 16.44
C ARG A 2 -5.61 3.98 15.45
N PHE A 3 -5.80 4.29 14.17
CA PHE A 3 -5.40 3.42 13.06
C PHE A 3 -3.92 3.04 13.23
N LEU A 4 -3.64 1.76 13.44
CA LEU A 4 -2.29 1.22 13.57
C LEU A 4 -2.06 0.24 12.42
N GLN A 5 -1.12 0.57 11.52
CA GLN A 5 -0.52 -0.45 10.68
C GLN A 5 0.16 -1.45 11.60
N ALA A 6 -0.23 -2.72 11.51
CA ALA A 6 0.17 -3.79 12.44
C ALA A 6 1.69 -3.94 12.62
N LEU A 7 2.51 -3.37 11.74
CA LEU A 7 3.97 -3.51 11.74
C LEU A 7 4.76 -2.18 11.79
N LYS A 8 4.13 -1.00 11.96
CA LYS A 8 4.86 0.28 12.05
C LYS A 8 4.48 1.07 13.30
N GLN A 9 5.23 0.85 14.38
CA GLN A 9 5.20 1.73 15.56
C GLN A 9 6.14 2.91 15.32
N GLY A 10 5.57 4.09 15.07
CA GLY A 10 6.31 5.36 14.90
C GLY A 10 5.37 6.55 15.06
N ALA A 11 5.94 7.75 15.27
CA ALA A 11 5.17 8.98 15.33
C ALA A 11 4.30 9.12 14.06
N LEU A 12 3.00 9.32 14.25
CA LEU A 12 2.06 9.57 13.15
C LEU A 12 2.35 10.97 12.59
N TRP A 13 3.29 11.05 11.65
CA TRP A 13 3.67 12.31 11.02
C TRP A 13 2.61 12.89 10.07
N ALA A 14 1.57 12.10 9.76
CA ALA A 14 0.36 12.52 9.06
C ALA A 14 -0.81 11.66 9.57
N SER A 15 -1.98 12.28 9.74
CA SER A 15 -3.21 11.58 10.11
C SER A 15 -3.67 10.64 9.00
N PRO A 16 -4.55 9.65 9.28
CA PRO A 16 -5.18 8.84 8.24
C PRO A 16 -5.85 9.68 7.14
N GLU A 17 -6.53 10.76 7.52
CA GLU A 17 -7.25 11.67 6.61
C GLU A 17 -6.27 12.45 5.74
N GLN A 18 -5.15 12.92 6.31
CA GLN A 18 -4.09 13.59 5.55
C GLN A 18 -3.42 12.63 4.54
N ARG A 19 -3.21 11.36 4.92
CA ARG A 19 -2.71 10.34 4.00
C ARG A 19 -3.71 10.05 2.89
N LEU A 20 -4.99 9.91 3.23
CA LEU A 20 -6.07 9.70 2.27
C LEU A 20 -6.14 10.85 1.25
N ALA A 21 -6.07 12.10 1.72
CA ALA A 21 -6.03 13.28 0.86
C ALA A 21 -4.85 13.26 -0.13
N MET A 22 -3.63 12.94 0.32
CA MET A 22 -2.48 12.83 -0.58
C MET A 22 -2.64 11.72 -1.64
N VAL A 23 -3.26 10.60 -1.29
CA VAL A 23 -3.51 9.52 -2.26
C VAL A 23 -4.55 9.97 -3.29
N HIS A 24 -5.63 10.65 -2.87
CA HIS A 24 -6.59 11.26 -3.80
C HIS A 24 -5.91 12.22 -4.78
N LEU A 25 -5.06 13.13 -4.27
CA LEU A 25 -4.29 14.06 -5.10
C LEU A 25 -3.32 13.36 -6.06
N THR A 26 -2.85 12.15 -5.72
CA THR A 26 -1.92 11.39 -6.57
C THR A 26 -2.62 10.80 -7.79
N VAL A 27 -3.88 10.39 -7.64
CA VAL A 27 -4.62 9.67 -8.68
C VAL A 27 -5.69 10.53 -9.36
N ASP A 28 -5.80 11.79 -8.97
CA ASP A 28 -6.79 12.72 -9.52
C ASP A 28 -6.66 12.84 -11.05
N GLY A 29 -7.80 12.80 -11.74
CA GLY A 29 -7.87 12.84 -13.20
C GLY A 29 -7.53 11.54 -13.94
N ASP A 30 -7.11 10.45 -13.27
CA ASP A 30 -6.89 9.15 -13.91
C ASP A 30 -8.06 8.19 -13.65
N PRO A 31 -8.91 7.90 -14.66
CA PRO A 31 -10.12 7.08 -14.48
C PRO A 31 -9.82 5.60 -14.17
N ARG A 32 -8.57 5.16 -14.26
CA ARG A 32 -8.16 3.79 -13.93
C ARG A 32 -7.96 3.58 -12.43
N PHE A 33 -7.88 4.65 -11.66
CA PHE A 33 -7.63 4.60 -10.23
C PHE A 33 -8.85 5.10 -9.43
N SER A 34 -9.05 4.48 -8.28
CA SER A 34 -9.96 4.96 -7.25
C SER A 34 -9.33 4.74 -5.88
N VAL A 35 -9.74 5.54 -4.90
CA VAL A 35 -9.22 5.47 -3.54
C VAL A 35 -10.35 5.04 -2.63
N SER A 36 -10.07 4.09 -1.73
CA SER A 36 -11.04 3.60 -0.76
C SER A 36 -10.59 3.92 0.67
N PRO A 37 -11.43 4.59 1.47
CA PRO A 37 -11.17 4.84 2.89
C PRO A 37 -11.54 3.66 3.80
N VAL A 38 -11.92 2.50 3.26
CA VAL A 38 -12.57 1.40 4.00
C VAL A 38 -11.81 0.94 5.24
N GLU A 39 -10.48 0.96 5.22
CA GLU A 39 -9.65 0.56 6.37
C GLU A 39 -9.55 1.67 7.43
N ILE A 40 -9.71 2.93 7.04
CA ILE A 40 -9.77 4.08 7.97
C ILE A 40 -11.13 4.09 8.67
N GLU A 41 -12.21 3.86 7.93
CA GLU A 41 -13.59 3.88 8.44
C GLU A 41 -13.92 2.72 9.38
N ARG A 42 -13.27 1.56 9.24
CA ARG A 42 -13.55 0.37 10.05
C ARG A 42 -13.12 0.51 11.53
N GLU A 43 -12.22 1.45 11.82
CA GLU A 43 -11.51 1.58 13.10
C GLU A 43 -10.75 0.30 13.54
N GLY A 44 -9.78 0.43 14.44
CA GLY A 44 -8.98 -0.71 14.93
C GLY A 44 -7.92 -1.24 13.96
N LEU A 45 -7.54 -2.51 14.15
CA LEU A 45 -6.52 -3.18 13.32
C LEU A 45 -7.09 -3.58 11.97
N SER A 46 -6.42 -3.18 10.89
CA SER A 46 -6.82 -3.55 9.54
C SER A 46 -6.21 -4.88 9.13
N TYR A 47 -7.04 -5.90 8.95
CA TYR A 47 -6.63 -7.19 8.37
C TYR A 47 -7.05 -7.29 6.91
N THR A 48 -6.12 -7.68 6.04
CA THR A 48 -6.34 -7.75 4.60
C THR A 48 -7.51 -8.65 4.22
N VAL A 49 -7.72 -9.78 4.91
CA VAL A 49 -8.86 -10.68 4.67
C VAL A 49 -10.21 -9.97 4.84
N GLU A 50 -10.34 -9.10 5.84
CA GLU A 50 -11.56 -8.33 6.10
C GLU A 50 -11.75 -7.21 5.05
N THR A 51 -10.65 -6.60 4.59
CA THR A 51 -10.67 -5.62 3.50
C THR A 51 -11.14 -6.28 2.20
N LEU A 52 -10.54 -7.41 1.81
CA LEU A 52 -10.91 -8.15 0.61
C LEU A 52 -12.35 -8.68 0.68
N THR A 53 -12.83 -9.08 1.87
CA THR A 53 -14.23 -9.49 2.06
C THR A 53 -15.19 -8.34 1.76
N ALA A 54 -14.89 -7.13 2.26
CA ALA A 54 -15.71 -5.95 1.97
C ALA A 54 -15.72 -5.62 0.46
N PHE A 55 -14.57 -5.71 -0.22
CA PHE A 55 -14.49 -5.54 -1.67
C PHE A 55 -15.20 -6.65 -2.46
N ALA A 56 -15.23 -7.87 -1.93
CA ALA A 56 -15.97 -8.96 -2.54
C ALA A 56 -17.48 -8.73 -2.51
N GLY A 57 -18.00 -8.20 -1.41
CA GLY A 57 -19.41 -7.78 -1.31
C GLY A 57 -19.74 -6.57 -2.19
N ARG A 58 -18.84 -5.58 -2.28
CA ARG A 58 -19.07 -4.34 -3.07
C ARG A 58 -19.03 -4.57 -4.58
N TYR A 59 -18.19 -5.51 -5.04
CA TYR A 59 -18.02 -5.82 -6.46
C TYR A 59 -18.23 -7.32 -6.69
N PRO A 60 -19.48 -7.81 -6.62
CA PRO A 60 -19.77 -9.23 -6.81
C PRO A 60 -19.38 -9.67 -8.22
N GLY A 61 -18.79 -10.86 -8.34
CA GLY A 61 -18.35 -11.44 -9.63
C GLY A 61 -17.07 -10.85 -10.22
N ALA A 62 -16.50 -9.78 -9.66
CA ALA A 62 -15.23 -9.23 -10.14
C ALA A 62 -14.06 -10.18 -9.87
N GLU A 63 -13.16 -10.35 -10.86
CA GLU A 63 -11.83 -10.92 -10.61
C GLU A 63 -10.99 -9.89 -9.84
N ARG A 64 -10.33 -10.34 -8.78
CA ARG A 64 -9.57 -9.46 -7.87
C ARG A 64 -8.11 -9.87 -7.85
N PHE A 65 -7.25 -8.88 -8.00
CA PHE A 65 -5.81 -9.00 -7.82
C PHE A 65 -5.37 -8.16 -6.63
N PHE A 66 -4.67 -8.78 -5.69
CA PHE A 66 -4.08 -8.07 -4.56
C PHE A 66 -2.58 -7.88 -4.83
N LEU A 67 -2.22 -6.63 -5.16
CA LEU A 67 -0.85 -6.25 -5.46
C LEU A 67 -0.02 -6.22 -4.16
N VAL A 68 1.05 -6.99 -4.10
CA VAL A 68 1.95 -7.05 -2.93
C VAL A 68 3.41 -6.92 -3.36
N GLY A 69 4.21 -6.22 -2.56
CA GLY A 69 5.66 -6.21 -2.73
C GLY A 69 6.28 -7.55 -2.34
N ALA A 70 7.48 -7.82 -2.86
CA ALA A 70 8.27 -9.00 -2.54
C ALA A 70 8.55 -9.18 -1.03
N ASP A 71 8.74 -8.08 -0.30
CA ASP A 71 8.93 -8.02 1.16
C ASP A 71 7.68 -8.44 1.94
N ALA A 72 6.53 -7.91 1.55
CA ALA A 72 5.23 -8.31 2.11
C ALA A 72 4.93 -9.79 1.80
N PHE A 73 5.21 -10.23 0.57
CA PHE A 73 4.98 -11.60 0.14
C PHE A 73 5.82 -12.62 0.93
N ALA A 74 7.07 -12.31 1.26
CA ALA A 74 7.96 -13.20 2.04
C ALA A 74 7.38 -13.59 3.42
N THR A 75 6.52 -12.75 4.00
CA THR A 75 5.88 -12.98 5.30
C THR A 75 4.40 -13.36 5.20
N PHE A 76 3.87 -13.56 3.98
CA PHE A 76 2.43 -13.73 3.75
C PHE A 76 1.81 -14.91 4.52
N ALA A 77 2.52 -16.02 4.70
CA ALA A 77 2.02 -17.17 5.49
C ALA A 77 1.74 -16.82 6.96
N GLN A 78 2.29 -15.72 7.47
CA GLN A 78 2.07 -15.24 8.84
C GLN A 78 0.89 -14.26 8.94
N TRP A 79 0.28 -13.88 7.82
CA TRP A 79 -0.84 -12.96 7.82
C TRP A 79 -2.09 -13.61 8.41
N ARG A 80 -3.07 -12.80 8.82
CA ARG A 80 -4.34 -13.32 9.30
C ARG A 80 -5.13 -13.92 8.14
N ASP A 81 -5.41 -15.22 8.24
CA ASP A 81 -6.16 -16.01 7.27
C ASP A 81 -5.62 -15.89 5.83
N PRO A 82 -4.41 -16.40 5.56
CA PRO A 82 -3.82 -16.34 4.22
C PRO A 82 -4.61 -17.17 3.21
N ALA A 83 -5.23 -18.27 3.63
CA ALA A 83 -6.09 -19.09 2.78
C ALA A 83 -7.35 -18.32 2.35
N GLY A 84 -8.01 -17.62 3.28
CA GLY A 84 -9.14 -16.75 2.98
C GLY A 84 -8.76 -15.61 2.01
N ILE A 85 -7.58 -15.01 2.19
CA ILE A 85 -7.07 -14.01 1.23
C ILE A 85 -6.95 -14.60 -0.18
N MET A 86 -6.34 -15.79 -0.31
CA MET A 86 -6.19 -16.48 -1.60
C MET A 86 -7.52 -16.90 -2.23
N ALA A 87 -8.55 -17.16 -1.42
CA ALA A 87 -9.90 -17.43 -1.91
C ALA A 87 -10.63 -16.16 -2.41
N LEU A 88 -10.28 -14.99 -1.86
CA LEU A 88 -10.93 -13.71 -2.19
C LEU A 88 -10.25 -12.96 -3.35
N ALA A 89 -8.95 -13.17 -3.55
CA ALA A 89 -8.16 -12.50 -4.58
C ALA A 89 -6.91 -13.32 -5.00
N ARG A 90 -6.46 -13.11 -6.23
CA ARG A 90 -5.18 -13.60 -6.72
C ARG A 90 -4.05 -12.69 -6.23
N LEU A 91 -3.00 -13.25 -5.64
CA LEU A 91 -1.82 -12.44 -5.30
C LEU A 91 -1.04 -12.09 -6.56
N ALA A 92 -0.76 -10.80 -6.71
CA ALA A 92 0.10 -10.26 -7.75
C ALA A 92 1.38 -9.71 -7.10
N VAL A 93 2.42 -10.53 -7.10
CA VAL A 93 3.70 -10.23 -6.43
C VAL A 93 4.55 -9.36 -7.34
N MET A 94 4.80 -8.13 -6.89
CA MET A 94 5.64 -7.16 -7.57
C MET A 94 7.11 -7.39 -7.18
N GLU A 95 7.88 -7.83 -8.16
CA GLU A 95 9.33 -8.04 -8.04
C GLU A 95 10.06 -6.95 -8.80
N ARG A 96 11.03 -6.30 -8.16
CA ARG A 96 11.84 -5.28 -8.82
C ARG A 96 12.86 -5.96 -9.73
N ARG A 97 12.99 -5.49 -10.96
CA ARG A 97 14.03 -5.99 -11.88
C ARG A 97 15.41 -5.83 -11.26
N GLY A 98 16.19 -6.91 -11.26
CA GLY A 98 17.53 -6.98 -10.69
C GLY A 98 17.59 -7.58 -9.28
N ASP A 99 16.47 -7.66 -8.58
CA ASP A 99 16.39 -8.37 -7.29
C ASP A 99 16.17 -9.87 -7.53
N ALA A 100 16.62 -10.70 -6.59
CA ALA A 100 16.32 -12.13 -6.61
C ALA A 100 14.81 -12.35 -6.43
N SER A 101 14.26 -13.31 -7.17
CA SER A 101 12.85 -13.69 -7.00
C SER A 101 12.63 -14.24 -5.59
N VAL A 102 11.52 -13.83 -4.97
CA VAL A 102 11.19 -14.28 -3.61
C VAL A 102 10.50 -15.63 -3.68
N ALA A 103 11.06 -16.63 -2.99
CA ALA A 103 10.42 -17.93 -2.86
C ALA A 103 9.03 -17.77 -2.21
N PRO A 104 8.00 -18.49 -2.68
CA PRO A 104 6.73 -18.53 -1.98
C PRO A 104 6.91 -18.99 -0.53
N PRO A 105 6.17 -18.40 0.43
CA PRO A 105 6.16 -18.90 1.79
C PRO A 105 5.81 -20.39 1.85
N ALA A 106 6.30 -21.07 2.88
CA ALA A 106 6.04 -22.50 3.07
C ALA A 106 4.53 -22.79 3.05
N GLY A 107 4.14 -23.81 2.27
CA GLY A 107 2.74 -24.22 2.10
C GLY A 107 1.97 -23.46 1.02
N LEU A 108 2.57 -22.44 0.37
CA LEU A 108 1.98 -21.79 -0.79
C LEU A 108 2.52 -22.39 -2.08
N ASP A 109 1.63 -22.80 -2.99
CA ASP A 109 2.02 -23.24 -4.33
C ASP A 109 2.56 -22.05 -5.15
N PRO A 110 3.79 -22.09 -5.70
CA PRO A 110 4.30 -21.06 -6.60
C PRO A 110 3.38 -20.72 -7.78
N ALA A 111 2.59 -21.69 -8.28
CA ALA A 111 1.66 -21.47 -9.39
C ALA A 111 0.40 -20.68 -9.00
N SER A 112 0.14 -20.51 -7.70
CA SER A 112 -1.04 -19.81 -7.18
C SER A 112 -0.91 -18.28 -7.21
N VAL A 113 0.28 -17.75 -7.55
CA VAL A 113 0.55 -16.30 -7.59
C VAL A 113 0.93 -15.83 -8.98
N VAL A 114 0.55 -14.60 -9.31
CA VAL A 114 0.99 -13.89 -10.52
C VAL A 114 2.23 -13.07 -10.18
N ARG A 115 3.31 -13.20 -10.95
CA ARG A 115 4.52 -12.38 -10.74
C ARG A 115 4.59 -11.23 -11.74
N LEU A 116 4.80 -10.03 -11.24
CA LEU A 116 4.89 -8.79 -12.01
C LEU A 116 6.30 -8.20 -11.87
N HIS A 117 7.05 -8.14 -12.96
CA HIS A 117 8.38 -7.54 -12.96
C HIS A 117 8.30 -6.02 -13.16
N THR A 118 8.52 -5.27 -12.09
CA THR A 118 8.44 -3.81 -12.07
C THR A 118 9.83 -3.18 -12.22
N ARG A 119 9.87 -1.93 -12.72
CA ARG A 119 11.13 -1.16 -12.72
C ARG A 119 11.48 -0.81 -11.28
N ARG A 120 12.78 -0.81 -10.97
CA ARG A 120 13.27 -0.29 -9.71
C ARG A 120 13.11 1.22 -9.69
N VAL A 121 12.43 1.72 -8.66
CA VAL A 121 12.34 3.14 -8.32
C VAL A 121 12.96 3.29 -6.95
N ASP A 122 14.15 3.88 -6.89
CA ASP A 122 14.86 4.14 -5.64
C ASP A 122 14.30 5.40 -4.97
N LEU A 123 13.08 5.24 -4.46
CA LEU A 123 12.35 6.26 -3.72
C LEU A 123 11.71 5.63 -2.49
N SER A 124 11.84 6.28 -1.34
CA SER A 124 11.17 5.83 -0.12
C SER A 124 10.42 6.95 0.58
N SER A 125 9.32 6.62 1.27
CA SER A 125 8.63 7.59 2.12
C SER A 125 9.53 8.12 3.24
N THR A 126 10.56 7.37 3.67
CA THR A 126 11.54 7.85 4.67
C THR A 126 12.37 8.99 4.09
N GLU A 127 12.88 8.82 2.88
CA GLU A 127 13.62 9.85 2.16
C GLU A 127 12.77 11.12 1.92
N ILE A 128 11.51 10.96 1.50
CA ILE A 128 10.58 12.10 1.35
C ILE A 128 10.49 12.92 2.64
N ARG A 129 10.27 12.26 3.78
CA ARG A 129 10.12 12.94 5.06
C ARG A 129 11.42 13.59 5.53
N GLU A 130 12.57 12.98 5.25
CA GLU A 130 13.87 13.59 5.51
C GLU A 130 14.13 14.82 4.66
N ARG A 131 13.74 14.79 3.38
CA ARG A 131 13.79 15.96 2.49
C ARG A 131 12.98 17.12 3.06
N VAL A 132 11.76 16.86 3.53
CA VAL A 132 10.92 17.90 4.16
C VAL A 132 11.60 18.50 5.38
N ARG A 133 12.12 17.67 6.30
CA ARG A 133 12.83 18.13 7.51
C ARG A 133 14.06 18.98 7.18
N ARG A 134 14.74 18.67 6.08
CA ARG A 134 15.91 19.42 5.58
C ARG A 134 15.54 20.61 4.69
N ARG A 135 14.25 20.91 4.50
CA ARG A 135 13.74 21.94 3.58
C ARG A 135 14.25 21.76 2.14
N ALA A 136 14.47 20.52 1.72
CA ALA A 136 14.89 20.18 0.37
C ALA A 136 13.67 20.10 -0.58
N PRO A 137 13.86 20.34 -1.89
CA PRO A 137 12.77 20.23 -2.87
C PRO A 137 12.15 18.83 -2.92
N LEU A 138 10.81 18.78 -3.09
CA LEU A 138 10.03 17.55 -3.27
C LEU A 138 9.56 17.30 -4.71
N ARG A 139 9.58 18.32 -5.59
CA ARG A 139 9.13 18.17 -6.98
C ARG A 139 10.02 17.13 -7.69
N GLY A 140 9.38 16.23 -8.43
CA GLY A 140 10.04 15.07 -9.05
C GLY A 140 10.16 13.84 -8.15
N PHE A 141 9.86 13.95 -6.86
CA PHE A 141 9.78 12.82 -5.93
C PHE A 141 8.33 12.42 -5.61
N VAL A 142 7.42 13.40 -5.61
CA VAL A 142 5.97 13.21 -5.53
C VAL A 142 5.30 14.06 -6.61
N THR A 143 4.00 13.88 -6.83
CA THR A 143 3.24 14.78 -7.72
C THR A 143 3.24 16.20 -7.15
N ASP A 144 3.12 17.19 -8.04
CA ASP A 144 3.10 18.61 -7.64
C ASP A 144 2.00 18.92 -6.63
N ALA A 145 0.80 18.36 -6.84
CA ALA A 145 -0.33 18.52 -5.93
C ALA A 145 -0.03 17.98 -4.51
N VAL A 146 0.67 16.85 -4.40
CA VAL A 146 1.07 16.29 -3.09
C VAL A 146 2.16 17.14 -2.44
N ALA A 147 3.12 17.66 -3.22
CA ALA A 147 4.15 18.55 -2.70
C ALA A 147 3.54 19.84 -2.11
N ASP A 148 2.60 20.45 -2.83
CA ASP A 148 1.91 21.66 -2.40
C ASP A 148 1.03 21.39 -1.16
N TYR A 149 0.37 20.23 -1.09
CA TYR A 149 -0.39 19.81 0.09
C TYR A 149 0.50 19.61 1.32
N ILE A 150 1.62 18.89 1.20
CA ILE A 150 2.60 18.71 2.29
C ILE A 150 3.09 20.06 2.82
N ALA A 151 3.39 21.00 1.92
CA ALA A 151 3.86 22.33 2.29
C ALA A 151 2.78 23.13 3.05
N THR A 152 1.54 23.12 2.54
CA THR A 152 0.40 23.87 3.08
C THR A 152 -0.06 23.32 4.44
N ALA A 153 -0.16 22.00 4.57
CA ALA A 153 -0.57 21.33 5.80
C ALA A 153 0.56 21.22 6.84
N GLY A 154 1.78 21.63 6.49
CA GLY A 154 2.93 21.62 7.40
C GLY A 154 3.38 20.21 7.82
N LEU A 155 3.15 19.20 6.98
CA LEU A 155 3.45 17.81 7.30
C LEU A 155 4.95 17.53 7.32
N TYR A 156 5.36 16.53 8.11
CA TYR A 156 6.73 16.01 8.14
C TYR A 156 7.82 17.01 8.53
N ARG A 157 7.46 18.12 9.17
CA ARG A 157 8.41 19.11 9.71
C ARG A 157 8.99 18.64 11.03
#